data_AF-A0A6A4IBD2-F1
#
_entry.id   AF-A0A6A4IBD2-F1
#
_cell.length_a   1.000
_cell.length_b   1.000
_cell.length_c   1.000
_cell.angle_alpha   90.00
_cell.angle_beta   90.00
_cell.angle_gamma   90.00
#
_symmetry.space_group_name_H-M   'P 1'
#
loop_
_entity.id
_entity.type
_entity.pdbx_description
1 polymer ?
#
loop_
_entity_poly.entity_id
_entity_poly.type
_entity_poly.pdbx_seq_one_letter_code
_entity_poly.pdbx_strand_id
1 'polypeptide(L)'
;MNSSLLLEKTTGIQSLSEGNLRPITSLATGRYDKCSFANPNSITLTPGYPYVQGTIPSYLPQQWTAYTHPEGQLYFHRNAMLQITTDAYLYSPEILDKVLYWAKTIEALLEEKNIPLSNTIELFILIEDDDCAYYFIDHASRSQFWLEPLRSDEMGIPDVDSHSHLNIYLEHLYWCHLEHFPMHFGGLPVKVVDDLICVFSHALTDQITSQTSTFFYTRKECKQFIKVLKLARQNSADGHQVCVVARLWRQVCDHRFQTHYGQETSRLSRDQAILYDRPEPSRVSAVARYMTFNSSDVYLAKLNDFQWQPFIRRSLQGWKRSFWTAFAIIM
;
A
#
# COMPACT_ATOMS: atom_id res chain seq x y z
N MET A 1 -56.73 -33.14 -25.73
CA MET A 1 -57.18 -31.74 -25.68
C MET A 1 -56.45 -31.08 -24.52
N ASN A 2 -55.70 -30.03 -24.88
CA ASN A 2 -54.91 -29.08 -24.08
C ASN A 2 -53.72 -29.66 -23.28
N SER A 3 -52.45 -29.48 -23.67
CA SER A 3 -51.66 -28.22 -23.75
C SER A 3 -51.58 -27.55 -22.36
N SER A 4 -50.45 -27.23 -21.74
CA SER A 4 -49.09 -26.98 -22.24
C SER A 4 -48.27 -26.37 -21.08
N LEU A 5 -46.93 -26.42 -21.19
CA LEU A 5 -45.92 -25.56 -20.51
C LEU A 5 -45.58 -25.92 -19.05
N LEU A 6 -44.34 -25.88 -18.55
CA LEU A 6 -43.02 -25.55 -19.08
C LEU A 6 -42.00 -25.91 -17.98
N LEU A 7 -40.85 -26.46 -18.40
CA LEU A 7 -39.50 -26.27 -17.84
C LEU A 7 -39.37 -25.75 -16.40
N GLU A 8 -39.07 -26.66 -15.46
CA GLU A 8 -38.18 -26.35 -14.32
C GLU A 8 -36.77 -26.77 -14.70
N LYS A 9 -36.00 -25.85 -15.28
CA LYS A 9 -34.56 -26.04 -15.51
C LYS A 9 -33.84 -24.71 -15.57
N THR A 10 -33.53 -24.16 -14.40
CA THR A 10 -32.51 -23.14 -14.06
C THR A 10 -32.92 -22.58 -12.69
N THR A 11 -32.10 -22.40 -11.68
CA THR A 11 -30.68 -22.05 -11.62
C THR A 11 -30.12 -22.60 -10.31
N GLY A 12 -29.14 -23.51 -10.39
CA GLY A 12 -28.25 -23.75 -9.26
C GLY A 12 -27.29 -22.57 -9.14
N ILE A 13 -27.71 -21.51 -8.46
CA ILE A 13 -26.76 -20.62 -7.81
C ILE A 13 -26.34 -21.38 -6.56
N GLN A 14 -25.28 -22.19 -6.68
CA GLN A 14 -24.55 -22.62 -5.50
C GLN A 14 -24.19 -21.33 -4.76
N SER A 15 -24.64 -21.23 -3.52
CA SER A 15 -24.26 -20.19 -2.59
C SER A 15 -22.73 -20.17 -2.51
N LEU A 16 -22.10 -19.28 -3.26
CA LEU A 16 -20.74 -18.84 -2.96
C LEU A 16 -20.78 -18.37 -1.50
N SER A 17 -19.88 -18.95 -0.73
CA SER A 17 -19.79 -19.00 0.74
C SER A 17 -19.96 -17.63 1.41
N GLU A 18 -20.33 -17.67 2.70
CA GLU A 18 -20.42 -16.55 3.65
C GLU A 18 -19.05 -15.87 3.89
N GLY A 19 -18.38 -15.43 2.82
CA GLY A 19 -17.16 -14.65 2.92
C GLY A 19 -17.45 -13.27 3.50
N ASN A 20 -16.46 -12.69 4.17
CA ASN A 20 -16.55 -11.38 4.78
C ASN A 20 -15.82 -10.34 3.92
N LEU A 21 -16.44 -9.17 3.81
CA LEU A 21 -15.80 -7.98 3.24
C LEU A 21 -15.03 -7.26 4.36
N ARG A 22 -13.71 -7.12 4.21
CA ARG A 22 -12.85 -6.49 5.23
C ARG A 22 -12.04 -5.31 4.67
N PRO A 23 -11.99 -4.16 5.37
CA PRO A 23 -11.14 -3.06 4.93
C PRO A 23 -9.66 -3.38 5.21
N ILE A 24 -8.77 -2.98 4.31
CA ILE A 24 -7.30 -3.06 4.48
C ILE A 24 -6.60 -1.77 4.05
N THR A 25 -5.30 -1.65 4.30
CA THR A 25 -4.46 -0.60 3.70
C THR A 25 -3.66 -1.14 2.52
N SER A 26 -3.20 -0.25 1.63
CA SER A 26 -2.29 -0.61 0.53
C SER A 26 -0.97 -1.23 1.01
N LEU A 27 -0.56 -0.98 2.26
CA LEU A 27 0.59 -1.62 2.91
C LEU A 27 0.30 -3.06 3.35
N ALA A 28 -0.96 -3.39 3.63
CA ALA A 28 -1.38 -4.69 4.18
C ALA A 28 -1.72 -5.72 3.09
N THR A 29 -1.38 -5.46 1.83
CA THR A 29 -1.62 -6.38 0.70
C THR A 29 -0.74 -7.64 0.72
N GLY A 30 0.30 -7.66 1.57
CA GLY A 30 1.22 -8.80 1.69
C GLY A 30 2.04 -9.05 0.41
N ARG A 31 2.16 -8.04 -0.47
CA ARG A 31 2.77 -8.16 -1.81
C ARG A 31 4.11 -8.91 -1.82
N TYR A 32 5.01 -8.56 -0.90
CA TYR A 32 6.35 -9.16 -0.80
C TYR A 32 6.41 -10.42 0.09
N ASP A 33 5.32 -10.73 0.78
CA ASP A 33 5.25 -11.87 1.70
C ASP A 33 4.69 -13.14 1.02
N LYS A 34 4.16 -13.02 -0.21
CA LYS A 34 3.64 -14.13 -1.01
C LYS A 34 4.76 -15.09 -1.41
N CYS A 35 4.79 -16.26 -0.78
CA CYS A 35 5.69 -17.36 -1.15
C CYS A 35 4.92 -18.45 -1.89
N SER A 36 5.19 -18.60 -3.19
CA SER A 36 4.65 -19.69 -4.01
C SER A 36 5.74 -20.31 -4.87
N PHE A 37 5.59 -21.59 -5.21
CA PHE A 37 6.53 -22.30 -6.06
C PHE A 37 6.05 -22.27 -7.51
N ALA A 38 6.94 -21.87 -8.41
CA ALA A 38 6.72 -22.06 -9.84
C ALA A 38 6.90 -23.54 -10.20
N ASN A 39 5.97 -24.08 -10.99
CA ASN A 39 6.05 -25.44 -11.52
C ASN A 39 6.32 -25.40 -13.03
N PRO A 40 7.58 -25.18 -13.46
CA PRO A 40 7.92 -25.07 -14.87
C PRO A 40 7.71 -26.43 -15.57
N ASN A 41 7.01 -26.41 -16.69
CA ASN A 41 6.76 -27.61 -17.51
C ASN A 41 7.25 -27.38 -18.94
N SER A 42 7.79 -28.42 -19.57
CA SER A 42 8.16 -28.38 -20.99
C SER A 42 6.91 -28.35 -21.86
N ILE A 43 6.82 -27.37 -22.76
CA ILE A 43 5.71 -27.21 -23.71
C ILE A 43 6.21 -27.52 -25.12
N THR A 44 5.42 -28.25 -25.90
CA THR A 44 5.69 -28.49 -27.33
C THR A 44 5.47 -27.20 -28.12
N LEU A 45 6.53 -26.67 -28.73
CA LEU A 45 6.47 -25.49 -29.59
C LEU A 45 5.95 -25.87 -30.99
N THR A 46 4.70 -25.55 -31.29
CA THR A 46 4.16 -25.71 -32.65
C THR A 46 4.74 -24.64 -33.59
N PRO A 47 4.94 -24.93 -34.89
CA PRO A 47 5.33 -23.91 -35.86
C PRO A 47 4.38 -22.70 -35.80
N GLY A 48 4.93 -21.49 -35.66
CA GLY A 48 4.13 -20.27 -35.49
C GLY A 48 3.55 -20.06 -34.08
N TYR A 49 4.08 -20.73 -33.05
CA TYR A 49 3.67 -20.61 -31.65
C TYR A 49 3.22 -19.20 -31.17
N PRO A 50 3.98 -18.11 -31.38
CA PRO A 50 3.55 -16.77 -30.95
C PRO A 50 2.34 -16.19 -31.72
N TYR A 51 2.02 -16.69 -32.92
CA TYR A 51 0.84 -16.27 -33.68
C TYR A 51 -0.44 -16.98 -33.23
N VAL A 52 -0.31 -18.12 -32.54
CA VAL A 52 -1.43 -18.95 -32.08
C VAL A 52 -1.74 -18.71 -30.60
N GLN A 53 -0.72 -18.44 -29.78
CA GLN A 53 -0.88 -18.12 -28.35
C GLN A 53 -0.83 -16.62 -28.10
N GLY A 54 -1.96 -15.96 -28.31
CA GLY A 54 -2.21 -14.58 -27.87
C GLY A 54 -3.55 -14.42 -27.16
N THR A 55 -4.22 -15.52 -26.82
CA THR A 55 -5.59 -15.45 -26.30
C THR A 55 -5.56 -15.22 -24.80
N ILE A 56 -5.70 -13.95 -24.43
CA ILE A 56 -6.50 -13.58 -23.26
C ILE A 56 -7.70 -14.55 -23.22
N PRO A 57 -7.96 -15.25 -22.11
CA PRO A 57 -9.02 -16.24 -22.08
C PRO A 57 -10.35 -15.63 -22.52
N SER A 58 -11.10 -16.32 -23.38
CA SER A 58 -12.34 -15.78 -23.95
C SER A 58 -13.44 -15.48 -22.92
N TYR A 59 -13.32 -16.07 -21.73
CA TYR A 59 -14.20 -15.81 -20.59
C TYR A 59 -13.81 -14.56 -19.79
N LEU A 60 -12.61 -14.00 -19.98
CA LEU A 60 -12.23 -12.76 -19.31
C LEU A 60 -13.05 -11.61 -19.90
N PRO A 61 -13.84 -10.87 -19.10
CA PRO A 61 -14.66 -9.79 -19.63
C PRO A 61 -13.80 -8.71 -20.30
N GLN A 62 -14.31 -8.11 -21.38
CA GLN A 62 -13.55 -7.16 -22.22
C GLN A 62 -13.02 -5.93 -21.47
N GLN A 63 -13.63 -5.58 -20.33
CA GLN A 63 -13.21 -4.45 -19.51
C GLN A 63 -11.94 -4.75 -18.69
N TRP A 64 -11.58 -6.03 -18.49
CA TRP A 64 -10.40 -6.43 -17.72
C TRP A 64 -9.17 -6.55 -18.62
N THR A 65 -8.10 -5.87 -18.21
CA THR A 65 -6.80 -5.93 -18.86
C THR A 65 -5.75 -6.39 -17.87
N ALA A 66 -4.88 -7.29 -18.33
CA ALA A 66 -3.74 -7.79 -17.56
C ALA A 66 -2.54 -6.84 -17.71
N TYR A 67 -1.90 -6.52 -16.60
CA TYR A 67 -0.71 -5.66 -16.54
C TYR A 67 0.40 -6.36 -15.78
N THR A 68 1.65 -6.12 -16.19
CA THR A 68 2.83 -6.67 -15.51
C THR A 68 3.57 -5.52 -14.84
N HIS A 69 3.65 -5.56 -13.51
CA HIS A 69 4.43 -4.61 -12.71
C HIS A 69 5.90 -4.61 -13.17
N PRO A 70 6.64 -3.49 -13.07
CA PRO A 70 8.09 -3.42 -13.35
C PRO A 70 8.99 -4.46 -12.65
N GLU A 71 8.49 -5.11 -11.62
CA GLU A 71 9.19 -6.16 -10.84
C GLU A 71 8.72 -7.58 -11.21
N GLY A 72 7.83 -7.71 -12.19
CA GLY A 72 7.38 -8.99 -12.76
C GLY A 72 6.05 -9.52 -12.24
N GLN A 73 5.44 -8.92 -11.22
CA GLN A 73 4.14 -9.37 -10.72
C GLN A 73 3.00 -9.04 -11.70
N LEU A 74 2.19 -10.04 -12.03
CA LEU A 74 0.96 -9.87 -12.80
C LEU A 74 -0.15 -9.32 -11.92
N TYR A 75 -0.93 -8.39 -12.45
CA TYR A 75 -2.16 -7.89 -11.85
C TYR A 75 -3.17 -7.53 -12.94
N PHE A 76 -4.42 -7.27 -12.55
CA PHE A 76 -5.51 -7.01 -13.47
C PHE A 76 -6.22 -5.71 -13.10
N HIS A 77 -6.66 -4.99 -14.12
CA HIS A 77 -7.41 -3.75 -13.97
C HIS A 77 -8.65 -3.76 -14.86
N ARG A 78 -9.80 -3.41 -14.28
CA ARG A 78 -11.08 -3.23 -14.95
C ARG A 78 -11.25 -1.75 -15.26
N ASN A 79 -11.28 -1.41 -16.54
CA ASN A 79 -11.62 -0.06 -17.00
C ASN A 79 -13.14 0.04 -17.24
N ALA A 80 -13.86 0.55 -16.25
CA ALA A 80 -15.31 0.77 -16.29
C ALA A 80 -15.67 2.03 -15.47
N MET A 81 -16.98 2.26 -15.22
CA MET A 81 -17.44 3.39 -14.39
C MET A 81 -16.80 3.37 -12.99
N LEU A 82 -16.80 2.20 -12.34
CA LEU A 82 -15.93 1.92 -11.21
C LEU A 82 -14.67 1.22 -11.72
N GLN A 83 -13.53 1.87 -11.56
CA GLN A 83 -12.23 1.30 -11.86
C GLN A 83 -11.87 0.30 -10.75
N ILE A 84 -11.46 -0.91 -11.13
CA ILE A 84 -11.11 -1.96 -10.15
C ILE A 84 -9.75 -2.54 -10.46
N THR A 85 -8.88 -2.60 -9.48
CA THR A 85 -7.58 -3.26 -9.57
C THR A 85 -7.51 -4.43 -8.60
N THR A 86 -6.89 -5.52 -9.04
CA THR A 86 -6.66 -6.70 -8.22
C THR A 86 -5.37 -7.40 -8.61
N ASP A 87 -4.71 -8.03 -7.65
CA ASP A 87 -3.57 -8.91 -7.91
C ASP A 87 -3.98 -10.40 -7.97
N ALA A 88 -5.28 -10.69 -7.93
CA ALA A 88 -5.83 -12.01 -8.11
C ALA A 88 -5.63 -12.52 -9.54
N TYR A 89 -5.33 -13.80 -9.71
CA TYR A 89 -5.04 -14.39 -11.02
C TYR A 89 -6.32 -14.69 -11.81
N LEU A 90 -6.82 -13.72 -12.58
CA LEU A 90 -8.11 -13.81 -13.30
C LEU A 90 -8.13 -14.80 -14.47
N TYR A 91 -7.00 -15.42 -14.80
CA TYR A 91 -6.97 -16.57 -15.72
C TYR A 91 -7.35 -17.89 -15.03
N SER A 92 -7.68 -17.86 -13.73
CA SER A 92 -8.42 -18.93 -13.06
C SER A 92 -9.90 -18.57 -13.04
N PRO A 93 -10.79 -19.36 -13.69
CA PRO A 93 -12.23 -19.08 -13.70
C PRO A 93 -12.85 -18.97 -12.30
N GLU A 94 -12.42 -19.81 -11.35
CA GLU A 94 -12.91 -19.77 -9.98
C GLU A 94 -12.58 -18.44 -9.28
N ILE A 95 -11.35 -17.93 -9.47
CA ILE A 95 -10.92 -16.65 -8.91
C ILE A 95 -11.66 -15.50 -9.60
N LEU A 96 -11.86 -15.59 -10.92
CA LEU A 96 -12.63 -14.59 -11.66
C LEU A 96 -14.06 -14.48 -11.13
N ASP A 97 -14.75 -15.60 -10.91
CA ASP A 97 -16.12 -15.60 -10.38
C ASP A 97 -16.17 -14.94 -9.00
N LYS A 98 -15.19 -15.20 -8.12
CA LYS A 98 -15.06 -14.54 -6.80
C LYS A 98 -14.85 -13.03 -6.94
N VAL A 99 -13.95 -12.59 -7.83
CA VAL A 99 -13.71 -11.16 -8.07
C VAL A 99 -14.95 -10.46 -8.62
N LEU A 100 -15.67 -11.08 -9.56
CA LEU A 100 -16.89 -10.51 -10.12
C LEU A 100 -18.03 -10.45 -9.08
N TYR A 101 -18.15 -11.47 -8.23
CA TYR A 101 -19.10 -11.48 -7.11
C TYR A 101 -18.84 -10.32 -6.13
N TRP A 102 -17.59 -10.16 -5.69
CA TRP A 102 -17.23 -9.11 -4.74
C TRP A 102 -17.29 -7.70 -5.34
N ALA A 103 -16.88 -7.55 -6.62
CA ALA A 103 -17.05 -6.29 -7.34
C ALA A 103 -18.52 -5.85 -7.37
N LYS A 104 -19.44 -6.77 -7.71
CA LYS A 104 -20.88 -6.49 -7.73
C LYS A 104 -21.44 -6.17 -6.34
N THR A 105 -20.96 -6.87 -5.32
CA THR A 105 -21.37 -6.65 -3.93
C THR A 105 -20.97 -5.25 -3.45
N ILE A 106 -19.74 -4.82 -3.75
CA ILE A 106 -19.24 -3.49 -3.41
C ILE A 106 -19.96 -2.40 -4.21
N GLU A 107 -20.23 -2.62 -5.50
CA GLU A 107 -21.05 -1.71 -6.33
C GLU A 107 -22.44 -1.49 -5.70
N ALA A 108 -23.10 -2.55 -5.23
CA ALA A 108 -24.40 -2.44 -4.53
C ALA A 108 -24.30 -1.67 -3.20
N LEU A 109 -23.23 -1.88 -2.42
CA LEU A 109 -23.00 -1.14 -1.16
C LEU A 109 -22.73 0.36 -1.40
N LEU A 110 -22.06 0.71 -2.49
CA LEU A 110 -21.83 2.10 -2.89
C LEU A 110 -23.15 2.80 -3.22
N GLU A 111 -24.03 2.13 -3.96
CA GLU A 111 -25.38 2.62 -4.28
C GLU A 111 -26.22 2.80 -3.00
N GLU A 112 -26.23 1.82 -2.10
CA GLU A 112 -26.96 1.89 -0.83
C GLU A 112 -26.49 3.07 0.04
N LYS A 113 -25.17 3.27 0.13
CA LYS A 113 -24.57 4.35 0.93
C LYS A 113 -24.58 5.72 0.23
N ASN A 114 -25.08 5.81 -1.00
CA ASN A 114 -25.09 7.03 -1.82
C ASN A 114 -23.71 7.68 -1.95
N ILE A 115 -22.65 6.88 -2.07
CA ILE A 115 -21.29 7.40 -2.25
C ILE A 115 -21.11 7.73 -3.74
N PRO A 116 -20.86 8.99 -4.12
CA PRO A 116 -20.75 9.37 -5.52
C PRO A 116 -19.49 8.77 -6.14
N LEU A 117 -19.67 7.96 -7.18
CA LEU A 117 -18.56 7.47 -7.99
C LEU A 117 -18.06 8.59 -8.91
N SER A 118 -16.78 8.92 -8.76
CA SER A 118 -16.03 9.78 -9.67
C SER A 118 -15.10 8.90 -10.51
N ASN A 119 -14.78 9.34 -11.73
CA ASN A 119 -13.77 8.71 -12.58
C ASN A 119 -12.34 8.79 -12.00
N THR A 120 -12.17 9.43 -10.83
CA THR A 120 -10.92 9.52 -10.09
C THR A 120 -10.82 8.45 -8.99
N ILE A 121 -11.89 7.69 -8.75
CA ILE A 121 -11.95 6.68 -7.72
C ILE A 121 -11.59 5.31 -8.31
N GLU A 122 -10.61 4.67 -7.69
CA GLU A 122 -10.19 3.31 -7.99
C GLU A 122 -10.42 2.41 -6.76
N LEU A 123 -11.05 1.28 -6.97
CA LEU A 123 -11.23 0.23 -5.96
C LEU A 123 -10.13 -0.81 -6.11
N PHE A 124 -9.47 -1.16 -5.01
CA PHE A 124 -8.64 -2.35 -4.96
C PHE A 124 -9.36 -3.48 -4.24
N ILE A 125 -9.32 -4.69 -4.82
CA ILE A 125 -9.82 -5.93 -4.20
C ILE A 125 -8.71 -6.97 -4.13
N LEU A 126 -8.58 -7.61 -2.97
CA LEU A 126 -7.76 -8.78 -2.73
C LEU A 126 -8.65 -9.94 -2.28
N ILE A 127 -8.57 -11.06 -2.99
CA ILE A 127 -9.30 -12.28 -2.64
C ILE A 127 -8.45 -13.13 -1.70
N GLU A 128 -9.03 -13.53 -0.57
CA GLU A 128 -8.42 -14.38 0.44
C GLU A 128 -9.35 -15.55 0.73
N ASP A 129 -9.11 -16.69 0.08
CA ASP A 129 -10.03 -17.81 0.06
C ASP A 129 -11.42 -17.39 -0.43
N ASP A 130 -12.38 -17.24 0.47
CA ASP A 130 -13.74 -16.77 0.18
C ASP A 130 -13.99 -15.32 0.63
N ASP A 131 -13.10 -14.77 1.46
CA ASP A 131 -13.16 -13.40 1.94
C ASP A 131 -12.63 -12.41 0.89
N CYS A 132 -13.02 -11.14 1.04
CA CYS A 132 -12.56 -10.04 0.20
C CYS A 132 -12.03 -8.90 1.05
N ALA A 133 -10.76 -8.58 0.86
CA ALA A 133 -10.15 -7.40 1.42
C ALA A 133 -10.19 -6.24 0.42
N TYR A 134 -10.53 -5.03 0.87
CA TYR A 134 -10.69 -3.88 -0.03
C TYR A 134 -10.15 -2.55 0.53
N TYR A 135 -9.88 -1.62 -0.39
CA TYR A 135 -9.74 -0.19 -0.10
C TYR A 135 -10.04 0.64 -1.35
N PHE A 136 -10.35 1.91 -1.17
CA PHE A 136 -10.54 2.85 -2.26
C PHE A 136 -9.40 3.86 -2.32
N ILE A 137 -9.10 4.31 -3.53
CA ILE A 137 -8.14 5.35 -3.84
C ILE A 137 -8.87 6.46 -4.58
N ASP A 138 -8.68 7.71 -4.14
CA ASP A 138 -9.08 8.86 -4.93
C ASP A 138 -7.84 9.57 -5.49
N HIS A 139 -7.67 9.49 -6.80
CA HIS A 139 -6.57 10.13 -7.53
C HIS A 139 -6.64 11.66 -7.54
N ALA A 140 -7.82 12.25 -7.31
CA ALA A 140 -7.97 13.71 -7.24
C ALA A 140 -7.36 14.28 -5.95
N SER A 141 -7.73 13.70 -4.81
CA SER A 141 -7.20 14.09 -3.50
C SER A 141 -5.88 13.40 -3.14
N ARG A 142 -5.46 12.38 -3.90
CA ARG A 142 -4.30 11.51 -3.61
C ARG A 142 -4.39 10.88 -2.23
N SER A 143 -5.54 10.29 -1.93
CA SER A 143 -5.81 9.71 -0.62
C SER A 143 -6.45 8.33 -0.74
N GLN A 144 -6.31 7.54 0.32
CA GLN A 144 -6.99 6.26 0.48
C GLN A 144 -8.17 6.41 1.44
N PHE A 145 -9.28 5.74 1.17
CA PHE A 145 -10.48 5.74 2.03
C PHE A 145 -11.24 4.40 2.00
N TRP A 146 -12.29 4.30 2.80
CA TRP A 146 -13.11 3.08 2.98
C TRP A 146 -14.61 3.41 3.04
N LEU A 147 -15.45 2.38 2.94
CA LEU A 147 -16.92 2.51 2.98
C LEU A 147 -17.48 2.66 4.39
N GLU A 148 -16.68 2.31 5.39
CA GLU A 148 -17.11 2.21 6.78
C GLU A 148 -16.31 3.18 7.66
N PRO A 149 -16.90 3.68 8.75
CA PRO A 149 -16.15 4.40 9.77
C PRO A 149 -15.21 3.41 10.46
N LEU A 150 -13.91 3.70 10.43
CA LEU A 150 -12.86 2.84 10.96
C LEU A 150 -11.98 3.63 11.92
N ARG A 151 -11.43 2.94 12.91
CA ARG A 151 -10.39 3.54 13.75
C ARG A 151 -9.02 3.35 13.12
N SER A 152 -8.14 4.34 13.27
CA SER A 152 -6.80 4.32 12.66
C SER A 152 -5.93 3.17 13.19
N ASP A 153 -6.03 2.87 14.48
CA ASP A 153 -5.30 1.79 15.16
C ASP A 153 -5.66 0.40 14.60
N GLU A 154 -6.93 0.16 14.31
CA GLU A 154 -7.42 -1.09 13.69
C GLU A 154 -6.85 -1.30 12.27
N MET A 155 -6.59 -0.20 11.56
CA MET A 155 -6.03 -0.22 10.21
C MET A 155 -4.49 -0.24 10.18
N GLY A 156 -3.84 -0.29 11.35
CA GLY A 156 -2.39 -0.20 11.46
C GLY A 156 -1.82 1.17 11.11
N ILE A 157 -2.66 2.21 11.10
CA ILE A 157 -2.24 3.60 10.92
C ILE A 157 -1.72 4.11 12.27
N PRO A 158 -0.51 4.69 12.34
CA PRO A 158 0.02 5.22 13.59
C PRO A 158 -0.84 6.36 14.14
N ASP A 159 -0.69 6.65 15.44
CA ASP A 159 -1.38 7.77 16.09
C ASP A 159 -1.08 9.10 15.39
N VAL A 160 -2.09 9.96 15.32
CA VAL A 160 -2.06 11.25 14.62
C VAL A 160 -2.47 12.37 15.55
N ASP A 161 -1.84 13.54 15.43
CA ASP A 161 -2.17 14.71 16.28
C ASP A 161 -3.31 15.55 15.68
N SER A 162 -3.57 15.41 14.39
CA SER A 162 -4.57 16.21 13.68
C SER A 162 -5.03 15.56 12.38
N HIS A 163 -6.11 16.09 11.81
CA HIS A 163 -6.60 15.66 10.49
C HIS A 163 -5.60 15.94 9.37
N SER A 164 -4.84 17.04 9.44
CA SER A 164 -3.82 17.33 8.42
C SER A 164 -2.64 16.36 8.54
N HIS A 165 -2.33 15.89 9.75
CA HIS A 165 -1.32 14.85 9.96
C HIS A 165 -1.80 13.50 9.37
N LEU A 166 -3.06 13.13 9.61
CA LEU A 166 -3.66 11.93 9.00
C LEU A 166 -3.63 11.97 7.47
N ASN A 167 -3.94 13.12 6.86
CA ASN A 167 -3.93 13.27 5.40
C ASN A 167 -2.56 12.95 4.78
N ILE A 168 -1.45 13.25 5.47
CA ILE A 168 -0.10 12.87 5.02
C ILE A 168 0.04 11.34 4.97
N TYR A 169 -0.51 10.63 5.95
CA TYR A 169 -0.49 9.16 5.96
C TYR A 169 -1.41 8.56 4.90
N LEU A 170 -2.59 9.13 4.66
CA LEU A 170 -3.48 8.68 3.59
C LEU A 170 -2.84 8.91 2.21
N GLU A 171 -2.08 10.00 2.04
CA GLU A 171 -1.26 10.23 0.84
C GLU A 171 -0.10 9.22 0.75
N HIS A 172 0.53 8.85 1.87
CA HIS A 172 1.51 7.77 1.89
C HIS A 172 0.91 6.44 1.38
N LEU A 173 -0.29 6.08 1.83
CA LEU A 173 -1.01 4.89 1.36
C LEU A 173 -1.38 4.98 -0.13
N TYR A 174 -1.75 6.16 -0.61
CA TYR A 174 -1.99 6.43 -2.04
C TYR A 174 -0.76 6.13 -2.89
N TRP A 175 0.40 6.67 -2.51
CA TRP A 175 1.64 6.44 -3.25
C TRP A 175 2.09 4.98 -3.18
N CYS A 176 1.79 4.27 -2.09
CA CYS A 176 2.00 2.84 -1.99
C CYS A 176 1.15 2.04 -2.99
N HIS A 177 -0.13 2.42 -3.18
CA HIS A 177 -0.98 1.80 -4.19
C HIS A 177 -0.44 2.02 -5.61
N LEU A 178 -0.07 3.27 -5.96
CA LEU A 178 0.52 3.57 -7.27
C LEU A 178 1.86 2.86 -7.49
N GLU A 179 2.69 2.73 -6.45
CA GLU A 179 3.90 1.92 -6.53
C GLU A 179 3.56 0.46 -6.85
N HIS A 180 2.49 -0.09 -6.26
CA HIS A 180 2.08 -1.48 -6.46
C HIS A 180 1.41 -1.75 -7.81
N PHE A 181 0.68 -0.78 -8.37
CA PHE A 181 -0.09 -0.95 -9.60
C PHE A 181 0.10 0.24 -10.56
N PRO A 182 1.30 0.45 -11.12
CA PRO A 182 1.64 1.67 -11.84
C PRO A 182 1.26 1.67 -13.34
N MET A 183 1.08 0.49 -13.95
CA MET A 183 1.09 0.32 -15.40
C MET A 183 -0.23 0.67 -16.10
N HIS A 184 -1.37 0.60 -15.39
CA HIS A 184 -2.68 0.96 -15.94
C HIS A 184 -2.98 2.45 -15.82
N PHE A 185 -2.21 3.18 -15.01
CA PHE A 185 -2.49 4.58 -14.66
C PHE A 185 -2.35 5.56 -15.84
N GLY A 186 -1.54 5.22 -16.86
CA GLY A 186 -1.38 6.06 -18.06
C GLY A 186 -0.48 7.30 -17.86
N GLY A 187 0.26 7.36 -16.75
CA GLY A 187 1.26 8.39 -16.48
C GLY A 187 0.92 9.39 -15.39
N LEU A 188 1.92 10.11 -14.91
CA LEU A 188 1.75 11.16 -13.91
C LEU A 188 1.77 12.56 -14.54
N PRO A 189 0.99 13.52 -13.99
CA PRO A 189 1.13 14.91 -14.36
C PRO A 189 2.56 15.39 -14.12
N VAL A 190 3.15 16.11 -15.07
CA VAL A 190 4.55 16.61 -14.99
C VAL A 190 4.80 17.40 -13.71
N LYS A 191 3.79 18.15 -13.23
CA LYS A 191 3.85 18.90 -11.97
C LYS A 191 4.19 18.01 -10.76
N VAL A 192 3.66 16.78 -10.70
CA VAL A 192 3.96 15.83 -9.61
C VAL A 192 5.45 15.51 -9.55
N VAL A 193 6.08 15.35 -10.71
CA VAL A 193 7.51 15.07 -10.82
C VAL A 193 8.32 16.32 -10.48
N ASP A 194 7.90 17.50 -10.96
CA ASP A 194 8.56 18.77 -10.66
C ASP A 194 8.51 19.11 -9.16
N ASP A 195 7.37 18.90 -8.51
CA ASP A 195 7.22 19.08 -7.06
C ASP A 195 8.19 18.17 -6.29
N LEU A 196 8.35 16.91 -6.74
CA LEU A 196 9.31 15.97 -6.13
C LEU A 196 10.77 16.40 -6.35
N ILE A 197 11.11 16.87 -7.56
CA ILE A 197 12.45 17.44 -7.84
C ILE A 197 12.73 18.61 -6.89
N CYS A 198 11.75 19.47 -6.63
CA CYS A 198 11.86 20.58 -5.68
C CYS A 198 12.11 20.08 -4.25
N VAL A 199 11.37 19.07 -3.79
CA VAL A 199 11.58 18.46 -2.45
C VAL A 199 13.01 17.95 -2.30
N PHE A 200 13.51 17.18 -3.26
CA PHE A 200 14.88 16.65 -3.20
C PHE A 200 15.95 17.74 -3.35
N SER A 201 15.67 18.80 -4.11
CA SER A 201 16.59 19.94 -4.26
C SER A 201 16.68 20.77 -2.98
N HIS A 202 15.54 20.99 -2.31
CA HIS A 202 15.50 21.59 -0.99
C HIS A 202 16.28 20.74 0.01
N ALA A 203 15.98 19.44 0.10
CA ALA A 203 16.68 18.52 1.01
C ALA A 203 18.20 18.51 0.79
N LEU A 204 18.64 18.52 -0.47
CA LEU A 204 20.07 18.61 -0.80
C LEU A 204 20.69 19.91 -0.27
N THR A 205 19.99 21.03 -0.42
CA THR A 205 20.47 22.34 0.03
C THR A 205 20.52 22.40 1.54
N ASP A 206 19.44 21.97 2.21
CA ASP A 206 19.35 21.89 3.67
C ASP A 206 20.51 21.08 4.26
N GLN A 207 20.86 19.94 3.66
CA GLN A 207 22.01 19.13 4.10
C GLN A 207 23.39 19.74 3.84
N ILE A 208 23.50 20.68 2.91
CA ILE A 208 24.74 21.43 2.68
C ILE A 208 24.85 22.57 3.68
N THR A 209 23.74 23.21 4.03
CA THR A 209 23.70 24.41 4.88
C THR A 209 23.47 24.10 6.36
N SER A 210 22.95 22.93 6.70
CA SER A 210 22.59 22.51 8.06
C SER A 210 23.25 21.17 8.41
N GLN A 211 23.85 21.11 9.61
CA GLN A 211 24.44 19.88 10.15
C GLN A 211 23.37 18.92 10.71
N THR A 212 22.17 19.43 11.01
CA THR A 212 21.10 18.70 11.69
C THR A 212 19.87 18.46 10.82
N SER A 213 20.03 18.53 9.50
CA SER A 213 18.98 18.23 8.51
C SER A 213 18.22 16.94 8.86
N THR A 214 16.90 17.00 8.80
CA THR A 214 16.01 15.88 9.14
C THR A 214 15.83 14.90 7.99
N PHE A 215 16.16 15.28 6.75
CA PHE A 215 15.91 14.45 5.57
C PHE A 215 16.73 13.13 5.60
N PHE A 216 16.07 12.04 5.22
CA PHE A 216 16.52 10.67 5.43
C PHE A 216 17.54 10.16 4.38
N TYR A 217 17.56 10.75 3.18
CA TYR A 217 18.58 10.46 2.16
C TYR A 217 19.80 11.35 2.31
N THR A 218 20.98 10.83 1.98
CA THR A 218 22.23 11.61 1.94
C THR A 218 22.28 12.56 0.74
N ARG A 219 23.18 13.56 0.82
CA ARG A 219 23.46 14.50 -0.28
C ARG A 219 23.76 13.80 -1.62
N LYS A 220 24.47 12.67 -1.58
CA LYS A 220 24.84 11.90 -2.77
C LYS A 220 23.60 11.26 -3.39
N GLU A 221 22.76 10.64 -2.56
CA GLU A 221 21.50 10.02 -2.98
C GLU A 221 20.53 11.06 -3.52
N CYS A 222 20.36 12.21 -2.86
CA CYS A 222 19.51 13.29 -3.35
C CYS A 222 19.94 13.76 -4.75
N LYS A 223 21.25 13.95 -4.99
CA LYS A 223 21.77 14.29 -6.33
C LYS A 223 21.50 13.19 -7.36
N GLN A 224 21.55 11.92 -6.98
CA GLN A 224 21.23 10.79 -7.86
C GLN A 224 19.74 10.74 -8.18
N PHE A 225 18.86 10.86 -7.18
CA PHE A 225 17.42 10.87 -7.38
C PHE A 225 16.96 12.06 -8.23
N ILE A 226 17.52 13.26 -8.05
CA ILE A 226 17.22 14.40 -8.93
C ILE A 226 17.53 14.09 -10.40
N LYS A 227 18.64 13.37 -10.68
CA LYS A 227 18.96 12.96 -12.06
C LYS A 227 17.92 11.98 -12.61
N VAL A 228 17.52 10.98 -11.81
CA VAL A 228 16.49 10.01 -12.20
C VAL A 228 15.15 10.70 -12.43
N LEU A 229 14.74 11.60 -11.55
CA LEU A 229 13.49 12.35 -11.67
C LEU A 229 13.45 13.27 -12.90
N LYS A 230 14.58 13.86 -13.29
CA LYS A 230 14.68 14.62 -14.54
C LYS A 230 14.45 13.76 -15.78
N LEU A 231 14.84 12.49 -15.75
CA LEU A 231 14.54 11.51 -16.82
C LEU A 231 13.06 11.10 -16.76
N ALA A 232 12.53 10.83 -15.56
CA ALA A 232 11.12 10.51 -15.36
C ALA A 232 10.19 11.63 -15.87
N ARG A 233 10.60 12.90 -15.69
CA ARG A 233 9.87 14.08 -16.20
C ARG A 233 9.69 14.05 -17.72
N GLN A 234 10.68 13.55 -18.46
CA GLN A 234 10.64 13.48 -19.93
C GLN A 234 9.73 12.37 -20.44
N ASN A 235 9.57 11.31 -19.64
CA ASN A 235 8.80 10.11 -19.97
C ASN A 235 7.70 9.85 -18.94
N SER A 236 6.98 10.89 -18.50
CA SER A 236 6.03 10.78 -17.39
C SER A 236 4.81 9.91 -17.68
N ALA A 237 4.60 9.54 -18.95
CA ALA A 237 3.56 8.62 -19.41
C ALA A 237 3.91 7.14 -19.18
N ASP A 238 5.18 6.79 -18.97
CA ASP A 238 5.61 5.41 -18.82
C ASP A 238 5.37 4.87 -17.41
N GLY A 239 4.77 3.68 -17.31
CA GLY A 239 4.42 3.04 -16.03
C GLY A 239 5.64 2.72 -15.15
N HIS A 240 6.83 2.50 -15.71
CA HIS A 240 8.04 2.33 -14.89
C HIS A 240 8.42 3.65 -14.21
N GLN A 241 8.26 4.78 -14.91
CA GLN A 241 8.46 6.09 -14.29
C GLN A 241 7.41 6.39 -13.22
N VAL A 242 6.15 6.00 -13.44
CA VAL A 242 5.10 6.09 -12.41
C VAL A 242 5.52 5.34 -11.15
N CYS A 243 5.98 4.09 -11.29
CA CYS A 243 6.46 3.27 -10.17
C CYS A 243 7.60 3.96 -9.40
N VAL A 244 8.61 4.47 -10.10
CA VAL A 244 9.76 5.15 -9.49
C VAL A 244 9.34 6.42 -8.75
N VAL A 245 8.51 7.25 -9.38
CA VAL A 245 8.04 8.51 -8.78
C VAL A 245 7.14 8.24 -7.58
N ALA A 246 6.23 7.25 -7.67
CA ALA A 246 5.37 6.84 -6.57
C ALA A 246 6.18 6.32 -5.38
N ARG A 247 7.19 5.47 -5.62
CA ARG A 247 8.11 4.98 -4.59
C ARG A 247 8.81 6.12 -3.85
N LEU A 248 9.30 7.13 -4.57
CA LEU A 248 9.98 8.27 -3.94
C LEU A 248 9.01 9.20 -3.18
N TRP A 249 7.82 9.45 -3.72
CA TRP A 249 6.78 10.19 -3.01
C TRP A 249 6.32 9.49 -1.75
N ARG A 250 6.15 8.16 -1.78
CA ARG A 250 5.85 7.36 -0.59
C ARG A 250 6.87 7.64 0.52
N GLN A 251 8.16 7.57 0.22
CA GLN A 251 9.21 7.84 1.21
C GLN A 251 9.17 9.28 1.74
N VAL A 252 8.85 10.26 0.88
CA VAL A 252 8.67 11.65 1.30
C VAL A 252 7.48 11.80 2.24
N CYS A 253 6.34 11.15 1.97
CA CYS A 253 5.16 11.21 2.82
C CYS A 253 5.41 10.53 4.17
N ASP A 254 6.06 9.36 4.20
CA ASP A 254 6.46 8.70 5.45
C ASP A 254 7.37 9.60 6.30
N HIS A 255 8.36 10.25 5.67
CA HIS A 255 9.21 11.20 6.37
C HIS A 255 8.45 12.43 6.90
N ARG A 256 7.54 13.00 6.10
CA ARG A 256 6.70 14.12 6.51
C ARG A 256 5.80 13.74 7.69
N PHE A 257 5.26 12.54 7.69
CA PHE A 257 4.49 12.01 8.80
C PHE A 257 5.37 11.90 10.06
N GLN A 258 6.51 11.22 9.98
CA GLN A 258 7.41 11.03 11.13
C GLN A 258 8.02 12.32 11.70
N THR A 259 8.09 13.39 10.91
CA THR A 259 8.56 14.72 11.34
C THR A 259 7.44 15.66 11.73
N HIS A 260 6.19 15.19 11.73
CA HIS A 260 5.00 15.98 12.02
C HIS A 260 4.95 17.25 11.14
N TYR A 261 5.23 17.07 9.84
CA TYR A 261 5.35 18.16 8.88
C TYR A 261 4.06 18.97 8.80
N GLY A 262 4.18 20.30 8.94
CA GLY A 262 3.05 21.22 8.89
C GLY A 262 2.16 21.20 10.14
N GLN A 263 2.58 20.52 11.21
CA GLN A 263 1.91 20.54 12.51
C GLN A 263 2.50 21.63 13.41
N GLU A 264 1.76 22.01 14.45
CA GLU A 264 2.23 22.96 15.47
C GLU A 264 3.54 22.50 16.11
N THR A 265 3.67 21.20 16.39
CA THR A 265 4.91 20.59 16.90
C THR A 265 5.61 19.81 15.78
N SER A 266 6.29 20.53 14.89
CA SER A 266 7.11 19.92 13.82
C SER A 266 8.54 19.65 14.29
N ARG A 267 9.15 18.53 13.87
CA ARG A 267 10.59 18.28 14.05
C ARG A 267 11.37 19.04 12.99
N LEU A 268 12.07 20.10 13.40
CA LEU A 268 12.89 20.92 12.49
C LEU A 268 14.36 20.52 12.47
N SER A 269 14.81 19.82 13.51
CA SER A 269 16.20 19.39 13.67
C SER A 269 16.25 17.92 14.07
N ARG A 270 17.24 17.18 13.57
CA ARG A 270 17.36 15.73 13.79
C ARG A 270 17.54 15.35 15.27
N ASP A 271 18.16 16.23 16.04
CA ASP A 271 18.40 16.14 17.49
C ASP A 271 17.20 16.59 18.33
N GLN A 272 16.08 16.99 17.71
CA GLN A 272 14.88 17.38 18.42
C GLN A 272 13.98 16.17 18.69
N ALA A 273 13.89 15.74 19.94
CA ALA A 273 12.84 14.84 20.40
C ALA A 273 11.49 15.59 20.47
N ILE A 274 10.58 15.27 19.55
CA ILE A 274 9.21 15.83 19.52
C ILE A 274 8.19 14.91 20.19
N LEU A 275 8.44 13.60 20.18
CA LEU A 275 7.61 12.61 20.85
C LEU A 275 8.26 12.25 22.18
N TYR A 276 7.66 12.71 23.27
CA TYR A 276 8.10 12.35 24.62
C TYR A 276 7.40 11.07 25.05
N ASP A 277 7.98 9.91 24.70
CA ASP A 277 7.66 8.67 25.40
C ASP A 277 8.29 8.77 26.80
N ARG A 278 7.49 9.19 27.79
CA ARG A 278 7.92 9.17 29.20
C ARG A 278 8.32 7.74 29.51
N PRO A 279 9.59 7.43 29.85
CA PRO A 279 9.94 6.08 30.23
C PRO A 279 9.12 5.73 31.48
N GLU A 280 8.23 4.75 31.37
CA GLU A 280 7.55 4.25 32.56
C GLU A 280 8.64 3.73 33.52
N PRO A 281 8.63 4.17 34.78
CA PRO A 281 9.65 3.77 35.74
C PRO A 281 9.47 2.28 36.06
N SER A 282 10.19 1.44 35.32
CA SER A 282 10.32 0.03 35.64
C SER A 282 11.31 -0.17 36.78
N ARG A 283 11.11 -1.21 37.60
CA ARG A 283 12.09 -1.57 38.65
C ARG A 283 13.47 -1.87 38.05
N VAL A 284 13.52 -2.35 36.80
CA VAL A 284 14.75 -2.62 36.06
C VAL A 284 15.48 -1.32 35.70
N SER A 285 14.78 -0.28 35.24
CA SER A 285 15.40 1.01 34.94
C SER A 285 15.90 1.72 36.20
N ALA A 286 15.22 1.56 37.34
CA ALA A 286 15.72 2.08 38.63
C ALA A 286 17.02 1.39 39.08
N VAL A 287 17.11 0.07 38.94
CA VAL A 287 18.34 -0.69 39.25
C VAL A 287 19.46 -0.36 38.27
N ALA A 288 19.16 -0.29 36.97
CA ALA A 288 20.13 0.11 35.95
C ALA A 288 20.66 1.52 36.19
N ARG A 289 19.79 2.47 36.55
CA ARG A 289 20.16 3.84 36.92
C ARG A 289 21.12 3.87 38.10
N TYR A 290 20.85 3.07 39.12
CA TYR A 290 21.72 2.96 40.29
C TYR A 290 23.07 2.33 39.94
N MET A 291 23.08 1.18 39.25
CA MET A 291 24.30 0.44 38.91
C MET A 291 25.20 1.18 37.91
N THR A 292 24.60 1.93 36.99
CA THR A 292 25.33 2.65 35.94
C THR A 292 25.63 4.09 36.33
N PHE A 293 25.41 4.47 37.59
CA PHE A 293 25.61 5.84 38.07
C PHE A 293 24.93 6.89 37.18
N ASN A 294 23.65 6.67 36.88
CA ASN A 294 22.82 7.55 36.05
C ASN A 294 23.23 7.62 34.56
N SER A 295 24.27 6.90 34.12
CA SER A 295 24.67 6.91 32.71
C SER A 295 23.66 6.20 31.81
N SER A 296 22.92 5.20 32.31
CA SER A 296 21.82 4.57 31.58
C SER A 296 20.81 5.59 31.09
N ASP A 297 20.44 6.58 31.91
CA ASP A 297 19.43 7.59 31.58
C ASP A 297 19.95 8.54 30.50
N VAL A 298 21.26 8.85 30.52
CA VAL A 298 21.91 9.66 29.48
C VAL A 298 21.91 8.94 28.14
N TYR A 299 22.20 7.64 28.12
CA TYR A 299 22.14 6.84 26.89
C TYR A 299 20.70 6.59 26.42
N LEU A 300 19.74 6.42 27.34
CA LEU A 300 18.33 6.21 27.02
C LEU A 300 17.72 7.48 26.42
N ALA A 301 18.08 8.67 26.94
CA ALA A 301 17.74 9.95 26.33
C ALA A 301 18.31 10.07 24.90
N LYS A 302 19.59 9.70 24.69
CA LYS A 302 20.19 9.67 23.34
C LYS A 302 19.54 8.64 22.42
N LEU A 303 19.13 7.48 22.94
CA LEU A 303 18.40 6.47 22.19
C LEU A 303 17.02 6.95 21.76
N ASN A 304 16.36 7.78 22.58
CA ASN A 304 15.09 8.42 22.26
C ASN A 304 15.23 9.58 21.26
N ASP A 305 16.39 10.26 21.20
CA ASP A 305 16.69 11.25 20.16
C ASP A 305 16.85 10.60 18.78
N PHE A 306 17.37 9.37 18.70
CA PHE A 306 17.49 8.64 17.45
C PHE A 306 16.19 7.90 17.10
N GLN A 307 15.87 7.84 15.81
CA GLN A 307 14.65 7.27 15.25
C GLN A 307 14.56 5.73 15.32
N TRP A 308 14.98 5.13 16.44
CA TRP A 308 14.92 3.68 16.70
C TRP A 308 13.54 3.20 17.16
N GLN A 309 12.68 4.10 17.65
CA GLN A 309 11.37 3.74 18.21
C GLN A 309 10.49 2.90 17.25
N PRO A 310 10.35 3.24 15.95
CA PRO A 310 9.57 2.41 15.02
C PRO A 310 10.21 1.03 14.78
N PHE A 311 11.54 0.95 14.70
CA PHE A 311 12.28 -0.30 14.55
C PHE A 311 12.14 -1.19 15.79
N ILE A 312 12.27 -0.61 16.98
CA ILE A 312 12.14 -1.32 18.27
C ILE A 312 10.70 -1.78 18.45
N ARG A 313 9.69 -0.94 18.16
CA ARG A 313 8.27 -1.34 18.21
C ARG A 313 7.96 -2.47 17.22
N ARG A 314 8.45 -2.40 15.96
CA ARG A 314 8.31 -3.50 14.99
C ARG A 314 9.00 -4.79 15.46
N SER A 315 10.21 -4.67 16.00
CA SER A 315 10.97 -5.82 16.51
C SER A 315 10.27 -6.45 17.72
N LEU A 316 9.76 -5.64 18.65
CA LEU A 316 9.01 -6.11 19.81
C LEU A 316 7.67 -6.75 19.43
N GLN A 317 6.95 -6.20 18.45
CA GLN A 317 5.73 -6.80 17.92
C GLN A 317 6.02 -8.14 17.21
N GLY A 318 7.09 -8.19 16.41
CA GLY A 318 7.57 -9.43 15.79
C GLY A 318 7.95 -10.48 16.85
N TRP A 319 8.65 -10.07 17.91
CA TRP A 319 9.03 -10.94 19.01
C TRP A 319 7.81 -11.43 19.80
N LYS A 320 6.83 -10.57 20.10
CA LYS A 320 5.58 -10.98 20.73
C LYS A 320 4.85 -12.01 19.88
N ARG A 321 4.74 -11.78 18.57
CA ARG A 321 4.08 -12.72 17.64
C ARG A 321 4.81 -14.07 17.59
N SER A 322 6.14 -14.05 17.49
CA SER A 322 6.97 -15.27 17.51
C SER A 322 6.94 -15.99 18.86
N PHE A 323 6.82 -15.25 19.96
CA PHE A 323 6.72 -15.83 21.30
C PHE A 323 5.37 -16.55 21.47
N TRP A 324 4.26 -15.94 21.03
CA TRP A 324 2.95 -16.58 21.07
C TRP A 324 2.83 -17.79 20.14
N THR A 325 3.41 -17.73 18.94
CA THR A 325 3.44 -18.90 18.04
C THR A 325 4.32 -20.02 18.58
N ALA A 326 5.47 -19.72 19.17
CA ALA A 326 6.31 -20.72 19.83
C ALA A 326 5.62 -21.33 21.07
N PHE A 327 4.91 -20.52 21.85
CA PHE A 327 4.17 -21.00 23.03
C PHE A 327 2.98 -21.88 22.64
N ALA A 328 2.32 -21.60 21.52
CA ALA A 328 1.23 -22.42 20.98
C ALA A 328 1.70 -23.74 20.32
N ILE A 329 2.99 -23.88 20.02
CA ILE A 329 3.59 -25.13 19.49
C ILE A 329 4.11 -26.02 20.63
N ILE A 330 4.32 -25.45 21.82
CA ILE A 330 4.86 -26.14 23.01
C ILE A 330 3.75 -26.62 23.97
N MET A 331 2.51 -26.14 23.79
CA MET A 331 1.29 -26.63 24.43
C MET A 331 0.52 -27.54 23.47
#